data_AF-A0AAD5NMH4-F1
#
_entry.id   AF-A0AAD5NMH4-F1
#
_cell.length_a   1.000
_cell.length_b   1.000
_cell.length_c   1.000
_cell.angle_alpha   90.00
_cell.angle_beta   90.00
_cell.angle_gamma   90.00
#
_symmetry.space_group_name_H-M   'P 1'
#
loop_
_entity.id
_entity.type
_entity.pdbx_description
1 polymer ?
#
loop_
_entity_poly.entity_id
_entity_poly.type
_entity_poly.pdbx_seq_one_letter_code
_entity_poly.pdbx_strand_id
1 'polypeptide(L)'
;MEDEEQTLQKKHQLMLERLSARHQTRLETLKPDPSGSSTTSAFLSRFNDSKKSIAAQIKSSADPSRLPDISAAISDLEKFVAENSYLLPSYEIRSSLKTISDLKQSLENLTSQLIPKKKFSFKKSKPTKTQIETRIPQSDTVSVPEKTTSYTIRDSPGFRHKQNQVLVQNFKGSEIGEFTISDLDSCEVKLIGCVNALFLID
;
A
#
# COMPACT_ATOMS: atom_id res chain seq x y z
N MET A 1 -77.12 24.90 -17.84
CA MET A 1 -75.97 25.72 -17.39
C MET A 1 -75.35 25.13 -16.13
N GLU A 2 -76.16 24.65 -15.18
CA GLU A 2 -75.70 24.00 -13.93
C GLU A 2 -74.92 22.68 -14.14
N ASP A 3 -75.27 21.88 -15.17
CA ASP A 3 -74.57 20.62 -15.45
C ASP A 3 -73.12 20.82 -15.93
N GLU A 4 -72.84 21.87 -16.70
CA GLU A 4 -71.49 22.16 -17.17
C GLU A 4 -70.58 22.57 -16.01
N GLU A 5 -71.10 23.34 -15.05
CA GLU A 5 -70.38 23.72 -13.85
C GLU A 5 -70.06 22.51 -12.96
N GLN A 6 -71.02 21.60 -12.76
CA GLN A 6 -70.76 20.35 -12.04
C GLN A 6 -69.71 19.47 -12.72
N THR A 7 -69.72 19.39 -14.05
CA THR A 7 -68.71 18.59 -14.77
C THR A 7 -67.30 19.20 -14.69
N LEU A 8 -67.18 20.53 -14.70
CA LEU A 8 -65.92 21.24 -14.51
C LEU A 8 -65.36 21.05 -13.10
N GLN A 9 -66.20 21.19 -12.07
CA GLN A 9 -65.81 20.95 -10.68
C GLN A 9 -65.35 19.49 -10.49
N LYS A 10 -66.09 18.52 -11.05
CA LYS A 10 -65.70 17.11 -10.99
C LYS A 10 -64.37 16.82 -11.68
N LYS A 11 -64.10 17.43 -12.84
CA LYS A 11 -62.80 17.32 -13.54
C LYS A 11 -61.66 17.92 -12.72
N HIS A 12 -61.89 19.08 -12.09
CA HIS A 12 -60.90 19.70 -11.22
C HIS A 12 -60.56 18.83 -10.01
N GLN A 13 -61.57 18.25 -9.37
CA GLN A 13 -61.38 17.33 -8.25
C GLN A 13 -60.56 16.10 -8.64
N LEU A 14 -60.89 15.47 -9.78
CA LEU A 14 -60.14 14.32 -10.30
C LEU A 14 -58.69 14.67 -10.66
N MET A 15 -58.45 15.91 -11.12
CA MET A 15 -57.10 16.39 -11.40
C MET A 15 -56.30 16.56 -10.10
N LEU A 16 -56.89 17.15 -9.06
CA LEU A 16 -56.25 17.28 -7.75
C LEU A 16 -55.96 15.92 -7.11
N GLU A 17 -56.89 14.97 -7.22
CA GLU A 17 -56.72 13.61 -6.73
C GLU A 17 -55.60 12.86 -7.48
N ARG A 18 -55.48 13.04 -8.80
CA ARG A 18 -54.36 12.48 -9.58
C ARG A 18 -53.02 13.08 -9.16
N LEU A 19 -52.97 14.38 -8.91
CA LEU A 19 -51.74 15.05 -8.47
C LEU A 19 -51.35 14.59 -7.05
N SER A 20 -52.31 14.47 -6.14
CA SER A 20 -52.07 14.01 -4.76
C SER A 20 -51.65 12.54 -4.75
N ALA A 21 -52.32 11.67 -5.51
CA ALA A 21 -51.95 10.26 -5.66
C ALA A 21 -50.51 10.12 -6.17
N ARG A 22 -50.14 10.86 -7.24
CA ARG A 22 -48.77 10.83 -7.78
C ARG A 22 -47.73 11.30 -6.76
N HIS A 23 -48.06 12.28 -5.94
CA HIS A 23 -47.18 12.74 -4.86
C HIS A 23 -47.02 11.66 -3.77
N GLN A 24 -48.12 11.04 -3.35
CA GLN A 24 -48.10 9.95 -2.36
C GLN A 24 -47.30 8.75 -2.87
N THR A 25 -47.49 8.32 -4.12
CA THR A 25 -46.69 7.22 -4.70
C THR A 25 -45.20 7.56 -4.71
N ARG A 26 -44.83 8.81 -5.04
CA ARG A 26 -43.42 9.24 -5.02
C ARG A 26 -42.84 9.20 -3.60
N LEU A 27 -43.62 9.61 -2.59
CA LEU A 27 -43.20 9.53 -1.19
C LEU A 27 -43.08 8.08 -0.69
N GLU A 28 -43.97 7.18 -1.11
CA GLU A 28 -43.86 5.75 -0.77
C GLU A 28 -42.66 5.08 -1.42
N THR A 29 -42.36 5.41 -2.69
CA THR A 29 -41.14 4.89 -3.36
C THR A 29 -39.85 5.45 -2.79
N LEU A 30 -39.89 6.61 -2.13
CA LEU A 30 -38.74 7.28 -1.51
C LEU A 30 -38.57 6.93 -0.03
N LYS A 31 -39.56 6.32 0.62
CA LYS A 31 -39.43 5.89 2.01
C LYS A 31 -38.39 4.76 2.05
N PRO A 32 -37.22 4.99 2.66
CA PRO A 32 -36.36 3.88 3.02
C PRO A 32 -37.15 3.03 4.01
N ASP A 33 -37.09 1.70 3.85
CA ASP A 33 -37.69 0.76 4.79
C ASP A 33 -37.32 1.18 6.23
N PRO A 34 -38.27 1.46 7.13
CA PRO A 34 -37.97 2.01 8.46
C PRO A 34 -37.00 1.13 9.26
N SER A 35 -36.97 -0.18 8.99
CA SER A 35 -35.96 -1.10 9.54
C SER A 35 -34.53 -0.79 9.07
N GLY A 36 -34.35 -0.35 7.82
CA GLY A 36 -33.04 0.03 7.26
C GLY A 36 -32.50 1.36 7.79
N SER A 37 -33.38 2.30 8.15
CA SER A 37 -32.95 3.59 8.74
C SER A 37 -32.40 3.44 10.17
N SER A 38 -32.92 2.47 10.93
CA SER A 38 -32.46 2.20 12.30
C SER A 38 -31.11 1.48 12.30
N THR A 39 -30.90 0.52 11.40
CA THR A 39 -29.63 -0.22 11.29
C THR A 39 -28.49 0.66 10.77
N THR A 40 -28.75 1.51 9.77
CA THR A 40 -27.77 2.46 9.24
C THR A 40 -27.32 3.47 10.28
N SER A 41 -28.23 4.05 11.06
CA SER A 41 -27.88 5.00 12.12
C SER A 41 -27.06 4.35 13.24
N ALA A 42 -27.40 3.12 13.66
CA ALA A 42 -26.62 2.36 14.62
C ALA A 42 -25.19 2.06 14.12
N PHE A 43 -25.06 1.65 12.86
CA PHE A 43 -23.77 1.47 12.19
C PHE A 43 -22.96 2.78 12.20
N LEU A 44 -23.57 3.89 11.76
CA LEU A 44 -22.90 5.18 11.66
C LEU A 44 -22.44 5.70 13.03
N SER A 45 -23.19 5.45 14.09
CA SER A 45 -22.76 5.80 15.46
C SER A 45 -21.47 5.06 15.81
N ARG A 46 -21.49 3.72 15.74
CA ARG A 46 -20.32 2.89 16.08
C ARG A 46 -19.12 3.22 15.20
N PHE A 47 -19.35 3.42 13.90
CA PHE A 47 -18.33 3.80 12.94
C PHE A 47 -17.67 5.13 13.31
N ASN A 48 -18.48 6.15 13.63
CA ASN A 48 -17.96 7.47 14.00
C ASN A 48 -17.22 7.44 15.35
N ASP A 49 -17.66 6.63 16.30
CA ASP A 49 -16.98 6.48 17.60
C ASP A 49 -15.60 5.84 17.42
N SER A 50 -15.52 4.74 16.67
CA SER A 50 -14.25 4.11 16.30
C SER A 50 -13.35 5.07 15.52
N LYS A 51 -13.89 5.79 14.53
CA LYS A 51 -13.16 6.81 13.76
C LYS A 51 -12.57 7.89 14.67
N LYS A 52 -13.35 8.43 15.61
CA LYS A 52 -12.87 9.46 16.55
C LYS A 52 -11.78 8.91 17.46
N SER A 53 -11.96 7.69 17.97
CA SER A 53 -10.96 7.01 18.82
C SER A 53 -9.63 6.85 18.10
N ILE A 54 -9.65 6.29 16.88
CA ILE A 54 -8.45 6.10 16.05
C ILE A 54 -7.81 7.45 15.71
N ALA A 55 -8.60 8.44 15.30
CA ALA A 55 -8.08 9.77 14.99
C ALA A 55 -7.42 10.46 16.21
N ALA A 56 -7.95 10.24 17.41
CA ALA A 56 -7.34 10.72 18.64
C ALA A 56 -6.04 9.97 18.95
N GLN A 57 -6.01 8.65 18.80
CA GLN A 57 -4.79 7.85 18.97
C GLN A 57 -3.69 8.31 18.02
N ILE A 58 -4.00 8.49 16.72
CA ILE A 58 -3.06 9.02 15.72
C ILE A 58 -2.51 10.38 16.17
N LYS A 59 -3.36 11.31 16.60
CA LYS A 59 -2.89 12.64 17.04
C LYS A 59 -2.03 12.61 18.32
N SER A 60 -2.32 11.68 19.22
CA SER A 60 -1.61 11.57 20.52
C SER A 60 -0.34 10.71 20.45
N SER A 61 -0.16 9.92 19.39
CA SER A 61 0.91 8.94 19.31
C SER A 61 2.25 9.59 18.99
N ALA A 62 3.09 9.75 20.01
CA ALA A 62 4.49 10.10 19.87
C ALA A 62 5.42 8.86 19.86
N ASP A 63 4.90 7.70 20.26
CA ASP A 63 5.70 6.47 20.37
C ASP A 63 5.49 5.55 19.17
N PRO A 64 6.58 5.06 18.53
CA PRO A 64 6.48 4.15 17.40
C PRO A 64 5.92 2.76 17.76
N SER A 65 5.94 2.38 19.04
CA SER A 65 5.41 1.10 19.53
C SER A 65 3.89 0.99 19.43
N ARG A 66 3.16 2.11 19.37
CA ARG A 66 1.69 2.16 19.29
C ARG A 66 1.15 2.11 17.86
N LEU A 67 2.02 2.22 16.85
CA LEU A 67 1.63 2.19 15.44
C LEU A 67 0.96 0.87 15.01
N PRO A 68 1.44 -0.31 15.45
CA PRO A 68 0.79 -1.59 15.13
C PRO A 68 -0.64 -1.66 15.68
N ASP A 69 -0.86 -1.18 16.91
CA ASP A 69 -2.19 -1.19 17.55
C ASP A 69 -3.18 -0.30 16.78
N ILE A 70 -2.74 0.89 16.37
CA ILE A 70 -3.53 1.81 15.55
C ILE A 70 -3.84 1.19 14.19
N SER A 71 -2.85 0.51 13.58
CA SER A 71 -3.04 -0.20 12.32
C SER A 71 -4.09 -1.31 12.45
N ALA A 72 -4.02 -2.10 13.53
CA ALA A 72 -5.00 -3.15 13.82
C ALA A 72 -6.41 -2.57 14.01
N ALA A 73 -6.55 -1.46 14.74
CA ALA A 73 -7.84 -0.79 14.92
C ALA A 73 -8.45 -0.28 13.59
N ILE A 74 -7.62 0.19 12.64
CA ILE A 74 -8.09 0.56 11.30
C ILE A 74 -8.54 -0.67 10.52
N SER A 75 -7.81 -1.78 10.60
CA SER A 75 -8.20 -3.05 9.97
C SER A 75 -9.51 -3.60 10.53
N ASP A 76 -9.73 -3.50 11.84
CA ASP A 76 -11.00 -3.89 12.48
C ASP A 76 -12.15 -3.00 12.02
N LEU A 77 -11.91 -1.69 11.84
CA LEU A 77 -12.91 -0.78 11.30
C LEU A 77 -13.27 -1.12 9.84
N GLU A 78 -12.28 -1.49 9.02
CA GLU A 78 -12.50 -1.95 7.64
C GLU A 78 -13.30 -3.25 7.58
N LYS A 79 -12.99 -4.20 8.47
CA LYS A 79 -13.77 -5.42 8.63
C LYS A 79 -15.21 -5.12 9.05
N PHE A 80 -15.42 -4.20 9.98
CA PHE A 80 -16.76 -3.77 10.41
C PHE A 80 -17.57 -3.18 9.25
N VAL A 81 -16.96 -2.38 8.37
CA VAL A 81 -17.62 -1.89 7.14
C VAL A 81 -17.98 -3.05 6.20
N ALA A 82 -17.06 -4.00 6.00
CA ALA A 82 -17.30 -5.15 5.12
C ALA A 82 -18.48 -6.00 5.62
N GLU A 83 -18.52 -6.30 6.92
CA GLU A 83 -19.59 -7.08 7.55
C GLU A 83 -20.96 -6.41 7.46
N ASN A 84 -21.02 -5.07 7.46
CA ASN A 84 -22.29 -4.33 7.40
C ASN A 84 -22.63 -3.83 5.99
N SER A 85 -21.77 -4.05 5.00
CA SER A 85 -21.89 -3.46 3.66
C SER A 85 -23.22 -3.75 2.97
N TYR A 86 -23.78 -4.94 3.15
CA TYR A 86 -25.06 -5.33 2.57
C TYR A 86 -26.28 -4.60 3.19
N LEU A 87 -26.11 -4.03 4.38
CA LEU A 87 -27.14 -3.28 5.12
C LEU A 87 -27.10 -1.77 4.81
N LEU A 88 -26.08 -1.31 4.08
CA LEU A 88 -25.80 0.11 3.92
C LEU A 88 -26.16 0.61 2.52
N PRO A 89 -26.73 1.82 2.40
CA PRO A 89 -26.81 2.51 1.13
C PRO A 89 -25.41 2.69 0.52
N SER A 90 -25.30 2.65 -0.81
CA SER A 90 -24.01 2.74 -1.50
C SER A 90 -23.22 4.01 -1.15
N TYR A 91 -23.91 5.09 -0.78
CA TYR A 91 -23.25 6.31 -0.31
C TYR A 91 -22.50 6.10 1.01
N GLU A 92 -23.11 5.43 1.99
CA GLU A 92 -22.49 5.17 3.29
C GLU A 92 -21.28 4.24 3.16
N ILE A 93 -21.36 3.24 2.27
CA ILE A 93 -20.22 2.36 1.95
C ILE A 93 -19.06 3.18 1.37
N ARG A 94 -19.31 4.00 0.34
CA ARG A 94 -18.25 4.82 -0.27
C ARG A 94 -17.64 5.80 0.72
N SER A 95 -18.48 6.45 1.53
CA SER A 95 -18.06 7.42 2.54
C SER A 95 -17.17 6.76 3.61
N SER A 96 -17.60 5.63 4.17
CA SER A 96 -16.84 4.89 5.19
C SER A 96 -15.49 4.40 4.65
N LEU A 97 -15.46 3.78 3.46
CA LEU A 97 -14.21 3.35 2.82
C LEU A 97 -13.24 4.50 2.55
N LYS A 98 -13.75 5.66 2.10
CA LYS A 98 -12.93 6.87 1.93
C LYS A 98 -12.30 7.29 3.25
N THR A 99 -13.08 7.35 4.33
CA THR A 99 -12.54 7.73 5.64
C THR A 99 -11.51 6.74 6.18
N ILE A 100 -11.66 5.44 5.93
CA ILE A 100 -10.64 4.44 6.27
C ILE A 100 -9.34 4.71 5.49
N SER A 101 -9.43 5.01 4.20
CA SER A 101 -8.28 5.38 3.38
C SER A 101 -7.57 6.62 3.92
N ASP A 102 -8.32 7.65 4.32
CA ASP A 102 -7.77 8.86 4.91
C ASP A 102 -7.06 8.56 6.25
N LEU A 103 -7.62 7.67 7.08
CA LEU A 103 -7.00 7.22 8.33
C LEU A 103 -5.69 6.46 8.06
N LYS A 104 -5.67 5.53 7.09
CA LYS A 104 -4.44 4.82 6.66
C LYS A 104 -3.36 5.80 6.22
N GLN A 105 -3.72 6.80 5.41
CA GLN A 105 -2.80 7.84 4.97
C GLN A 105 -2.26 8.67 6.14
N SER A 106 -3.11 9.00 7.11
CA SER A 106 -2.66 9.74 8.30
C SER A 106 -1.69 8.94 9.18
N LEU A 107 -1.89 7.62 9.30
CA LEU A 107 -0.97 6.71 9.98
C LEU A 107 0.38 6.65 9.24
N GLU A 108 0.38 6.50 7.91
CA GLU A 108 1.60 6.50 7.10
C GLU A 108 2.40 7.80 7.26
N ASN A 109 1.71 8.95 7.25
CA ASN A 109 2.35 10.24 7.47
C ASN A 109 3.01 10.31 8.85
N LEU A 110 2.33 9.84 9.89
CA LEU A 110 2.87 9.80 11.25
C LEU A 110 4.04 8.82 11.36
N THR A 111 3.94 7.65 10.73
CA THR A 111 5.02 6.65 10.67
C THR A 111 6.26 7.23 10.02
N SER A 112 6.10 8.00 8.93
CA SER A 112 7.22 8.65 8.25
C SER A 112 7.91 9.73 9.10
N GLN A 113 7.19 10.32 10.06
CA GLN A 113 7.74 11.30 11.01
C GLN A 113 8.47 10.61 12.16
N LEU A 114 7.89 9.56 12.74
CA LEU A 114 8.47 8.83 13.88
C LEU A 114 9.62 7.91 13.48
N ILE A 115 9.50 7.29 12.31
CA ILE A 115 10.49 6.38 11.75
C ILE A 115 11.03 7.06 10.49
N PRO A 116 11.92 8.06 10.63
CA PRO A 116 12.51 8.71 9.48
C PRO A 116 13.23 7.65 8.65
N LYS A 117 12.67 7.37 7.47
CA LYS A 117 13.29 6.45 6.50
C LYS A 117 14.73 6.91 6.31
N LYS A 118 15.72 6.07 6.64
CA LYS A 118 17.13 6.42 6.42
C LYS A 118 17.26 6.79 4.95
N LYS A 119 17.43 8.08 4.69
CA LYS A 119 17.78 8.55 3.36
C LYS A 119 19.15 7.96 3.10
N PHE A 120 19.18 7.05 2.13
CA PHE A 120 20.40 6.44 1.64
C PHE A 120 21.29 7.56 1.07
N SER A 121 22.07 8.20 1.94
CA SER A 121 23.02 9.22 1.55
C SER A 121 24.29 8.51 1.12
N PHE A 122 24.52 8.46 -0.19
CA PHE A 122 25.84 8.15 -0.75
C PHE A 122 26.82 9.24 -0.28
N LYS A 123 27.44 9.06 0.88
CA LYS A 123 28.58 9.89 1.30
C LYS A 123 29.69 9.64 0.28
N LYS A 124 29.93 10.60 -0.62
CA LYS A 124 31.11 10.62 -1.48
C LYS A 124 32.33 10.80 -0.57
N SER A 125 33.01 9.69 -0.25
CA SER A 125 34.35 9.75 0.34
C SER A 125 35.26 10.43 -0.66
N LYS A 126 35.80 11.60 -0.31
CA LYS A 126 36.87 12.23 -1.10
C LYS A 126 38.14 11.40 -0.86
N PRO A 127 38.78 10.85 -1.90
CA PRO A 127 40.03 10.13 -1.70
C PRO A 127 41.12 11.13 -1.31
N THR A 128 41.59 11.05 -0.06
CA THR A 128 42.82 11.69 0.38
C THR A 128 43.97 11.02 -0.37
N LYS A 129 44.54 11.74 -1.34
CA LYS A 129 45.62 11.26 -2.20
C LYS A 129 46.94 11.32 -1.40
N THR A 130 47.29 10.24 -0.72
CA THR A 130 48.64 10.07 -0.16
C THR A 130 49.56 9.65 -1.30
N GLN A 131 50.46 10.56 -1.70
CA GLN A 131 51.54 10.28 -2.65
C GLN A 131 52.52 9.28 -2.04
N ILE A 132 52.73 8.14 -2.70
CA ILE A 132 53.97 7.39 -2.57
C ILE A 132 54.44 7.09 -3.99
N GLU A 133 55.60 7.66 -4.30
CA GLU A 133 56.37 7.61 -5.52
C GLU A 133 57.32 6.41 -5.46
N THR A 134 57.24 5.46 -6.40
CA THR A 134 58.43 4.70 -6.86
C THR A 134 58.20 3.98 -8.21
N ARG A 135 58.80 4.56 -9.27
CA ARG A 135 59.62 3.92 -10.33
C ARG A 135 59.03 2.86 -11.30
N ILE A 136 58.97 3.26 -12.57
CA ILE A 136 58.76 2.47 -13.80
C ILE A 136 60.11 1.82 -14.23
N PRO A 137 60.13 0.76 -15.08
CA PRO A 137 60.33 0.98 -16.51
C PRO A 137 59.39 0.18 -17.45
N GLN A 138 59.35 0.69 -18.68
CA GLN A 138 58.37 0.57 -19.76
C GLN A 138 58.32 -0.78 -20.49
N SER A 139 57.18 -1.07 -21.11
CA SER A 139 57.13 -1.46 -22.53
C SER A 139 55.75 -1.16 -23.13
N ASP A 140 55.77 -0.42 -24.23
CA ASP A 140 54.61 0.05 -24.98
C ASP A 140 53.94 -1.06 -25.79
N THR A 141 52.59 -1.14 -25.78
CA THR A 141 51.81 -1.37 -27.00
C THR A 141 50.39 -0.83 -26.81
N VAL A 142 49.96 -0.01 -27.77
CA VAL A 142 48.68 0.72 -27.83
C VAL A 142 47.55 -0.19 -28.33
N SER A 143 46.44 -0.30 -27.61
CA SER A 143 45.10 -0.43 -28.24
C SER A 143 43.96 0.02 -27.30
N VAL A 144 43.28 1.09 -27.74
CA VAL A 144 41.84 1.44 -27.68
C VAL A 144 40.98 0.91 -26.49
N PRO A 145 40.20 1.78 -25.80
CA PRO A 145 39.55 1.46 -24.53
C PRO A 145 38.22 0.74 -24.73
N GLU A 146 38.14 -0.54 -24.36
CA GLU A 146 36.85 -1.18 -24.10
C GLU A 146 36.43 -0.95 -22.66
N LYS A 147 35.21 -0.43 -22.51
CA LYS A 147 34.52 -0.19 -21.26
C LYS A 147 34.23 -1.52 -20.56
N THR A 148 35.18 -2.07 -19.84
CA THR A 148 34.86 -3.00 -18.77
C THR A 148 34.38 -2.18 -17.59
N THR A 149 33.07 -2.19 -17.37
CA THR A 149 32.46 -1.78 -16.11
C THR A 149 33.04 -2.65 -15.00
N SER A 150 34.18 -2.25 -14.46
CA SER A 150 34.76 -2.85 -13.27
C SER A 150 33.86 -2.47 -12.10
N TYR A 151 32.74 -3.19 -11.97
CA TYR A 151 32.12 -3.36 -10.68
C TYR A 151 33.19 -4.01 -9.82
N THR A 152 33.80 -3.23 -8.93
CA THR A 152 34.64 -3.78 -7.89
C THR A 152 33.75 -4.72 -7.10
N ILE A 153 33.90 -6.01 -7.40
CA ILE A 153 33.18 -7.06 -6.73
C ILE A 153 33.60 -6.92 -5.26
N ARG A 154 32.68 -6.42 -4.44
CA ARG A 154 32.83 -6.47 -2.98
C ARG A 154 33.07 -7.93 -2.60
N ASP A 155 33.78 -8.18 -1.49
CA ASP A 155 33.92 -9.51 -0.88
C ASP A 155 32.55 -10.02 -0.39
N SER A 156 31.64 -10.28 -1.32
CA SER A 156 30.38 -10.95 -1.09
C SER A 156 30.63 -12.48 -1.14
N PRO A 157 30.03 -13.23 -0.21
CA PRO A 157 30.09 -14.69 -0.23
C PRO A 157 29.65 -15.25 -1.58
N GLY A 158 30.38 -16.21 -2.13
CA GLY A 158 30.11 -16.66 -3.49
C GLY A 158 31.06 -17.70 -4.06
N PHE A 159 30.67 -18.27 -5.21
CA PHE A 159 31.53 -19.10 -6.03
C PHE A 159 32.21 -18.26 -7.09
N ARG A 160 33.54 -18.35 -7.18
CA ARG A 160 34.34 -17.56 -8.12
C ARG A 160 35.47 -18.39 -8.72
N HIS A 161 35.77 -18.16 -10.00
CA HIS A 161 36.94 -18.73 -10.68
C HIS A 161 37.03 -20.26 -10.51
N LYS A 162 35.91 -20.98 -10.70
CA LYS A 162 35.88 -22.46 -10.65
C LYS A 162 35.63 -23.02 -12.04
N GLN A 163 36.21 -24.19 -12.29
CA GLN A 163 36.06 -24.88 -13.57
C GLN A 163 35.75 -26.36 -13.35
N ASN A 164 34.84 -26.91 -14.17
CA ASN A 164 34.50 -28.34 -14.23
C ASN A 164 34.15 -28.98 -12.88
N GLN A 165 33.40 -28.26 -12.03
CA GLN A 165 33.08 -28.69 -10.67
C GLN A 165 31.58 -28.64 -10.38
N VAL A 166 31.13 -29.53 -9.50
CA VAL A 166 29.78 -29.50 -8.90
C VAL A 166 29.85 -28.77 -7.56
N LEU A 167 29.22 -27.60 -7.48
CA LEU A 167 29.25 -26.72 -6.32
C LEU A 167 27.90 -26.75 -5.62
N VAL A 168 27.86 -27.13 -4.34
CA VAL A 168 26.62 -27.21 -3.56
C VAL A 168 26.68 -26.25 -2.38
N GLN A 169 25.72 -25.33 -2.29
CA GLN A 169 25.59 -24.40 -1.17
C GLN A 169 24.22 -24.56 -0.49
N ASN A 170 24.24 -24.75 0.83
CA ASN A 170 23.03 -24.81 1.66
C ASN A 170 22.92 -23.56 2.54
N PHE A 171 21.85 -22.80 2.36
CA PHE A 171 21.52 -21.59 3.09
C PHE A 171 20.64 -21.95 4.29
N LYS A 172 21.26 -22.05 5.47
CA LYS A 172 20.57 -22.28 6.74
C LYS A 172 20.46 -20.95 7.50
N GLY A 173 19.24 -20.44 7.67
CA GLY A 173 18.94 -19.24 8.45
C GLY A 173 18.70 -17.96 7.63
N SER A 174 18.34 -16.88 8.33
CA SER A 174 17.92 -15.58 7.74
C SER A 174 19.09 -14.62 7.46
N GLU A 175 20.35 -15.06 7.58
CA GLU A 175 21.53 -14.18 7.61
C GLU A 175 22.31 -14.08 6.28
N ILE A 176 21.98 -14.90 5.26
CA ILE A 176 22.64 -14.78 3.96
C ILE A 176 21.95 -13.69 3.14
N GLY A 177 22.46 -12.46 3.27
CA GLY A 177 22.01 -11.30 2.51
C GLY A 177 22.26 -11.44 1.01
N GLU A 178 23.49 -11.71 0.61
CA GLU A 178 23.89 -11.67 -0.81
C GLU A 178 24.81 -12.84 -1.14
N PHE A 179 24.56 -13.51 -2.27
CA PHE A 179 25.41 -14.58 -2.81
C PHE A 179 25.81 -14.28 -4.25
N THR A 180 27.08 -14.46 -4.62
CA THR A 180 27.57 -14.16 -5.97
C THR A 180 28.16 -15.39 -6.63
N ILE A 181 27.88 -15.58 -7.91
CA ILE A 181 28.48 -16.59 -8.77
C ILE A 181 29.17 -15.84 -9.91
N SER A 182 30.50 -15.97 -10.01
CA SER A 182 31.28 -15.32 -11.07
C SER A 182 32.36 -16.21 -11.67
N ASP A 183 32.73 -15.95 -12.91
CA ASP A 183 33.90 -16.56 -13.58
C ASP A 183 33.89 -18.11 -13.48
N LEU A 184 32.74 -18.72 -13.74
CA LEU A 184 32.57 -20.18 -13.71
C LEU A 184 32.63 -20.76 -15.13
N ASP A 185 33.49 -21.75 -15.35
CA ASP A 185 33.55 -22.49 -16.61
C ASP A 185 33.06 -23.93 -16.40
N SER A 186 32.03 -24.36 -17.14
CA SER A 186 31.56 -25.74 -17.15
C SER A 186 31.25 -26.31 -15.74
N CYS A 187 30.67 -25.50 -14.85
CA CYS A 187 30.33 -25.89 -13.48
C CYS A 187 28.83 -26.16 -13.31
N GLU A 188 28.47 -27.13 -12.46
CA GLU A 188 27.09 -27.38 -12.04
C GLU A 188 26.89 -26.80 -10.63
N VAL A 189 25.99 -25.83 -10.46
CA VAL A 189 25.76 -25.17 -9.17
C VAL A 189 24.40 -25.55 -8.60
N LYS A 190 24.38 -26.08 -7.37
CA LYS A 190 23.18 -26.42 -6.60
C LYS A 190 23.05 -25.55 -5.35
N LEU A 191 22.07 -24.67 -5.38
CA LEU A 191 21.75 -23.76 -4.27
C LEU A 191 20.48 -24.27 -3.56
N ILE A 192 20.56 -24.48 -2.24
CA ILE A 192 19.46 -25.05 -1.43
C ILE A 192 19.17 -24.10 -0.27
N GLY A 193 17.93 -23.60 -0.16
CA GLY A 193 17.49 -22.71 0.92
C GLY A 193 17.01 -21.34 0.43
N CYS A 194 17.03 -20.33 1.31
CA CYS A 194 16.59 -18.97 0.99
C CYS A 194 17.76 -17.98 0.99
N VAL A 195 17.83 -17.12 -0.02
CA VAL A 195 18.80 -16.01 -0.13
C VAL A 195 18.07 -14.71 -0.44
N ASN A 196 18.54 -13.57 0.07
CA ASN A 196 17.88 -12.31 -0.22
C ASN A 196 18.24 -11.78 -1.62
N ALA A 197 19.48 -12.01 -2.08
CA ALA A 197 19.89 -11.69 -3.45
C ALA A 197 20.93 -12.68 -3.97
N LEU A 198 20.78 -13.06 -5.25
CA LEU A 198 21.73 -13.87 -6.00
C LEU A 198 22.24 -13.05 -7.19
N PHE A 199 23.57 -12.91 -7.31
CA PHE A 199 24.23 -12.21 -8.41
C PHE A 199 24.95 -13.21 -9.30
N LEU A 200 24.66 -13.16 -10.60
CA LEU A 200 25.35 -13.92 -11.64
C LEU A 200 26.14 -12.91 -12.46
N ILE A 201 27.46 -13.11 -12.54
CA ILE A 201 28.39 -12.23 -13.24
C ILE A 201 29.22 -13.13 -14.16
N ASP A 202 29.17 -12.88 -15.46
CA ASP A 202 29.95 -13.64 -16.45
C ASP A 202 31.44 -13.29 -16.41
#